data_AF-A0A023EFZ1-F1
#
_entry.id   AF-A0A023EFZ1-F1
#
_cell.length_a   1.000
_cell.length_b   1.000
_cell.length_c   1.000
_cell.angle_alpha   90.00
_cell.angle_beta   90.00
_cell.angle_gamma   90.00
#
_symmetry.space_group_name_H-M   'P 1'
#
loop_
_entity.id
_entity.type
_entity.pdbx_description
1 polymer ?
#
loop_
_entity_poly.entity_id
_entity_poly.type
_entity_poly.pdbx_seq_one_letter_code
_entity_poly.pdbx_strand_id
1 'polypeptide(L)'
;MSDEYEHVSRGKLKLKSDSEIKKKKKKKSKDKEKLREKVEKAVVEESHGSGSSGGEQGRSQGAPPGRVLTKAEESFKKMQEKMQKKRIMDKASMTHKQRVEQFNQHLDSLTEHFDIPKVSWTK
;
A
#
# COMPACT_ATOMS: atom_id res chain seq x y z
N MET A 1 37.18 -26.08 -3.74
CA MET A 1 36.15 -25.16 -3.21
C MET A 1 34.87 -25.48 -3.94
N SER A 2 33.85 -25.95 -3.22
CA SER A 2 32.53 -26.25 -3.77
C SER A 2 31.80 -24.95 -4.09
N ASP A 3 31.13 -24.90 -5.24
CA ASP A 3 30.44 -23.71 -5.73
C ASP A 3 29.11 -23.52 -4.98
N GLU A 4 28.88 -22.33 -4.43
CA GLU A 4 27.74 -22.02 -3.55
C GLU A 4 26.36 -22.21 -4.23
N TYR A 5 26.34 -22.24 -5.57
CA TYR A 5 25.14 -22.39 -6.38
C TYR A 5 24.88 -23.83 -6.87
N GLU A 6 25.66 -24.82 -6.42
CA GLU A 6 25.54 -26.18 -6.92
C GLU A 6 24.14 -26.80 -6.69
N HIS A 7 23.49 -26.42 -5.58
CA HIS A 7 22.19 -26.92 -5.13
C HIS A 7 20.98 -26.15 -5.68
N VAL A 8 21.20 -25.08 -6.46
CA VAL A 8 20.09 -24.26 -6.98
C VAL A 8 19.49 -24.94 -8.20
N SER A 9 18.16 -25.13 -8.19
CA SER A 9 17.40 -25.64 -9.33
C SER A 9 17.55 -24.69 -10.54
N ARG A 10 18.35 -25.12 -11.52
CA ARG A 10 18.67 -24.36 -12.75
C ARG A 10 17.58 -24.45 -13.82
N GLY A 11 16.47 -25.14 -13.51
CA GLY A 11 15.38 -25.40 -14.42
C GLY A 11 14.31 -24.31 -14.45
N LYS A 12 13.64 -24.16 -15.60
CA LYS A 12 12.47 -23.29 -15.79
C LYS A 12 11.33 -23.65 -14.81
N LEU A 13 10.89 -22.68 -14.01
CA LEU A 13 9.82 -22.82 -13.03
C LEU A 13 8.50 -23.22 -13.71
N LYS A 14 7.97 -24.41 -13.40
CA LYS A 14 6.64 -24.84 -13.84
C LYS A 14 5.63 -24.62 -12.71
N LEU A 15 4.72 -23.67 -12.90
CA LEU A 15 3.61 -23.42 -11.98
C LEU A 15 2.43 -24.33 -12.33
N LYS A 16 1.75 -24.86 -11.31
CA LYS A 16 0.52 -25.66 -11.45
C LYS A 16 -0.70 -24.76 -11.71
N SER A 17 -0.61 -23.89 -12.73
CA SER A 17 -1.76 -23.18 -13.27
C SER A 17 -1.77 -23.37 -14.79
N ASP A 18 -2.57 -24.36 -15.19
CA ASP A 18 -2.86 -24.65 -16.58
C ASP A 18 -3.66 -23.48 -17.17
N SER A 19 -2.97 -22.62 -17.90
CA SER A 19 -3.60 -21.59 -18.72
C SER A 19 -2.65 -21.25 -19.86
N GLU A 20 -2.71 -22.07 -20.89
CA GLU A 20 -2.13 -21.83 -22.19
C GLU A 20 -2.74 -20.54 -22.79
N ILE A 21 -2.09 -19.38 -22.58
CA ILE A 21 -2.59 -18.10 -23.12
C ILE A 21 -2.22 -18.02 -24.60
N LYS A 22 -3.07 -18.63 -25.43
CA LYS A 22 -3.09 -18.39 -26.88
C LYS A 22 -3.47 -16.93 -27.13
N LYS A 23 -2.53 -16.13 -27.67
CA LYS A 23 -2.77 -14.75 -28.11
C LYS A 23 -3.84 -14.74 -29.23
N LYS A 24 -5.10 -14.49 -28.88
CA LYS A 24 -6.14 -14.07 -29.83
C LYS A 24 -6.67 -12.69 -29.48
N LYS A 25 -6.54 -11.78 -30.46
CA LYS A 25 -7.07 -10.43 -30.51
C LYS A 25 -8.57 -10.39 -30.11
N LYS A 26 -8.91 -9.36 -29.32
CA LYS A 26 -10.24 -8.77 -29.06
C LYS A 26 -11.20 -9.57 -28.15
N LYS A 27 -11.18 -9.26 -26.83
CA LYS A 27 -12.33 -9.34 -25.89
C LYS A 27 -12.10 -8.46 -24.64
N LYS A 28 -12.14 -7.13 -24.80
CA LYS A 28 -11.92 -6.15 -23.71
C LYS A 28 -13.02 -6.15 -22.63
N SER A 29 -14.20 -6.73 -22.90
CA SER A 29 -15.31 -6.80 -21.92
C SER A 29 -15.18 -7.97 -20.94
N LYS A 30 -14.76 -9.16 -21.40
CA LYS A 30 -14.63 -10.36 -20.56
C LYS A 30 -13.48 -10.28 -19.56
N ASP A 31 -12.42 -9.52 -19.88
CA ASP A 31 -11.32 -9.25 -18.96
C ASP A 31 -11.72 -8.29 -17.83
N LYS A 32 -12.56 -7.29 -18.10
CA LYS A 32 -13.02 -6.33 -17.09
C LYS A 32 -13.88 -7.00 -16.02
N GLU A 33 -14.72 -7.94 -16.42
CA GLU A 33 -15.56 -8.73 -15.52
C GLU A 33 -14.71 -9.69 -14.65
N LYS A 34 -13.76 -10.40 -15.26
CA LYS A 34 -12.80 -11.25 -14.54
C LYS A 34 -11.89 -10.47 -13.58
N LEU A 35 -11.53 -9.24 -13.93
CA LEU A 35 -10.78 -8.35 -13.04
C LEU A 35 -11.63 -7.90 -11.85
N ARG A 36 -12.91 -7.57 -12.05
CA ARG A 36 -13.83 -7.23 -10.96
C ARG A 36 -14.04 -8.40 -10.00
N GLU A 37 -14.27 -9.59 -10.54
CA GLU A 37 -14.43 -10.82 -9.75
C GLU A 37 -13.16 -11.16 -8.96
N LYS A 38 -11.96 -10.98 -9.55
CA LYS A 38 -10.68 -11.14 -8.85
C LYS A 38 -10.48 -10.12 -7.74
N VAL A 39 -10.87 -8.87 -7.95
CA VAL A 39 -10.79 -7.82 -6.91
C VAL A 39 -11.76 -8.12 -5.78
N GLU A 40 -12.97 -8.58 -6.09
CA GLU A 40 -13.97 -8.96 -5.09
C GLU A 40 -13.52 -10.18 -4.27
N LYS A 41 -12.94 -11.21 -4.93
CA LYS A 41 -12.34 -12.36 -4.24
C LYS A 41 -11.19 -11.97 -3.31
N ALA A 42 -10.29 -11.09 -3.75
CA ALA A 42 -9.16 -10.65 -2.94
C ALA A 42 -9.58 -9.89 -1.67
N VAL A 43 -10.67 -9.11 -1.74
CA VAL A 43 -11.24 -8.41 -0.57
C VAL A 43 -11.85 -9.39 0.44
N VAL A 44 -12.46 -10.47 -0.04
CA VAL A 44 -13.03 -11.53 0.82
C VAL A 44 -11.93 -12.38 1.46
N GLU A 45 -10.84 -12.68 0.74
CA GLU A 45 -9.71 -13.47 1.25
C GLU A 45 -8.91 -12.72 2.34
N GLU A 46 -8.72 -11.40 2.21
CA GLU A 46 -8.11 -10.58 3.26
C GLU A 46 -8.94 -10.52 4.55
N SER A 47 -10.23 -10.88 4.51
CA SER A 47 -11.11 -10.92 5.69
C SER A 47 -11.00 -12.21 6.50
N HIS A 48 -10.38 -13.28 5.95
CA HIS A 48 -10.31 -14.61 6.59
C HIS A 48 -8.89 -15.19 6.76
N GLY A 49 -7.85 -14.54 6.23
CA GLY A 49 -6.45 -15.00 6.33
C GLY A 49 -5.69 -14.49 7.56
N SER A 50 -5.99 -15.03 8.73
CA SER A 50 -5.13 -14.90 9.93
C SER A 50 -3.94 -15.87 9.83
N GLY A 51 -2.74 -15.36 9.56
CA GLY A 51 -1.52 -16.17 9.50
C GLY A 51 -0.23 -15.37 9.42
N SER A 52 0.26 -14.93 10.58
CA SER A 52 1.67 -14.73 10.98
C SER A 52 2.72 -14.22 9.97
N SER A 53 3.24 -13.02 10.26
CA SER A 53 4.67 -12.61 10.32
C SER A 53 5.08 -11.38 9.47
N GLY A 54 5.51 -10.33 10.18
CA GLY A 54 6.51 -9.34 9.76
C GLY A 54 6.05 -8.14 8.91
N GLY A 55 6.12 -6.94 9.50
CA GLY A 55 6.30 -5.69 8.73
C GLY A 55 5.17 -4.66 8.76
N GLU A 56 5.12 -3.90 9.86
CA GLU A 56 4.78 -2.47 9.99
C GLU A 56 3.59 -1.82 9.22
N GLN A 57 2.62 -1.41 10.06
CA GLN A 57 1.92 -0.13 10.10
C GLN A 57 0.81 0.15 9.07
N GLY A 58 -0.43 -0.05 9.53
CA GLY A 58 -1.62 0.58 8.94
C GLY A 58 -2.94 -0.17 9.11
N ARG A 59 -2.97 -1.36 9.72
CA ARG A 59 -4.21 -2.10 9.97
C ARG A 59 -4.85 -1.62 11.27
N SER A 60 -6.04 -1.04 11.13
CA SER A 60 -6.99 -0.81 12.22
C SER A 60 -7.03 -2.06 13.10
N GLN A 61 -6.52 -1.95 14.32
CA GLN A 61 -6.74 -2.98 15.32
C GLN A 61 -8.24 -3.01 15.60
N GLY A 62 -8.95 -3.93 14.93
CA GLY A 62 -10.23 -4.39 15.41
C GLY A 62 -9.98 -4.87 16.84
N ALA A 63 -10.71 -4.29 17.79
CA ALA A 63 -10.56 -4.61 19.19
C ALA A 63 -10.56 -6.15 19.37
N PRO A 64 -9.70 -6.70 20.25
CA PRO A 64 -9.65 -8.13 20.47
C PRO A 64 -11.07 -8.65 20.77
N PRO A 65 -11.46 -9.83 20.26
CA PRO A 65 -12.79 -10.37 20.48
C PRO A 65 -13.02 -10.50 21.99
N GLY A 66 -13.82 -9.58 22.56
CA GLY A 66 -14.11 -9.49 23.99
C GLY A 66 -13.87 -8.13 24.66
N ARG A 67 -13.23 -7.14 24.01
CA ARG A 67 -13.04 -5.81 24.62
C ARG A 67 -14.24 -4.89 24.33
N VAL A 68 -14.97 -4.51 25.39
CA VAL A 68 -15.99 -3.46 25.33
C VAL A 68 -15.29 -2.12 25.13
N LEU A 69 -15.70 -1.38 24.09
CA LEU A 69 -15.19 -0.04 23.81
C LEU A 69 -15.66 0.92 24.91
N THR A 70 -14.78 1.80 25.34
CA THR A 70 -15.15 2.92 26.20
C THR A 70 -16.00 3.93 25.42
N LYS A 71 -16.83 4.73 26.11
CA LYS A 71 -17.62 5.81 25.48
C LYS A 71 -16.76 6.78 24.66
N ALA A 72 -15.52 7.02 25.08
CA ALA A 72 -14.56 7.85 24.38
C ALA A 72 -14.04 7.18 23.09
N GLU A 73 -13.77 5.87 23.12
CA GLU A 73 -13.37 5.12 21.93
C GLU A 73 -14.52 4.99 20.91
N GLU A 74 -15.75 4.82 21.38
CA GLU A 74 -16.94 4.79 20.51
C GLU A 74 -17.16 6.12 19.79
N SER A 75 -17.01 7.25 20.50
CA SER A 75 -17.18 8.59 19.91
C SER A 75 -16.06 8.90 18.90
N PHE A 76 -14.82 8.51 19.20
CA PHE A 76 -13.69 8.62 18.29
C PHE A 76 -13.91 7.78 17.03
N LYS A 77 -14.36 6.54 17.16
CA LYS A 77 -14.66 5.66 16.01
C LYS A 77 -15.74 6.25 15.11
N LYS A 78 -16.83 6.77 15.69
CA LYS A 78 -17.88 7.47 14.94
C LYS A 78 -17.35 8.70 14.19
N MET A 79 -16.42 9.45 14.79
CA MET A 79 -15.77 10.59 14.14
C MET A 79 -14.87 10.13 12.98
N GLN A 80 -14.08 9.09 13.20
CA GLN A 80 -13.21 8.51 12.18
C GLN A 80 -14.00 7.99 10.98
N GLU A 81 -15.13 7.32 11.20
CA GLU A 81 -16.04 6.86 10.14
C GLU A 81 -16.60 8.03 9.32
N LYS A 82 -16.98 9.14 9.97
CA LYS A 82 -17.41 10.37 9.27
C LYS A 82 -16.30 10.96 8.41
N MET A 83 -15.05 10.97 8.90
CA MET A 83 -13.89 11.50 8.19
C MET A 83 -13.34 10.54 7.14
N GLN A 84 -13.64 9.25 7.23
CA GLN A 84 -13.12 8.22 6.35
C GLN A 84 -13.45 8.50 4.88
N LYS A 85 -14.70 8.90 4.59
CA LYS A 85 -15.13 9.23 3.23
C LYS A 85 -14.31 10.37 2.62
N LYS A 86 -14.11 11.44 3.40
CA LYS A 86 -13.27 12.59 3.00
C LYS A 86 -11.83 12.15 2.75
N ARG A 87 -11.24 11.41 3.69
CA ARG A 87 -9.88 10.89 3.58
C ARG A 87 -9.69 9.97 2.37
N ILE A 88 -10.68 9.15 2.04
CA ILE A 88 -10.66 8.29 0.85
C ILE A 88 -10.68 9.15 -0.41
N MET A 89 -11.57 10.15 -0.49
CA MET A 89 -11.61 11.08 -1.61
C MET A 89 -10.29 11.84 -1.80
N ASP A 90 -9.72 12.37 -0.73
CA ASP A 90 -8.47 13.14 -0.78
C ASP A 90 -7.27 12.26 -1.16
N LYS A 91 -7.22 11.01 -0.70
CA LYS A 91 -6.19 10.06 -1.12
C LYS A 91 -6.34 9.62 -2.58
N ALA A 92 -7.58 9.54 -3.07
CA ALA A 92 -7.89 9.13 -4.43
C ALA A 92 -7.74 10.27 -5.45
N SER A 93 -7.82 11.53 -5.01
CA SER A 93 -7.67 12.70 -5.89
C SER A 93 -6.24 12.83 -6.43
N MET A 94 -5.25 12.34 -5.70
CA MET A 94 -3.83 12.44 -6.04
C MET A 94 -3.23 11.10 -6.40
N THR A 95 -2.58 11.04 -7.57
CA THR A 95 -1.74 9.91 -7.95
C THR A 95 -0.44 9.88 -7.14
N HIS A 96 0.21 8.71 -7.07
CA HIS A 96 1.50 8.60 -6.38
C HIS A 96 2.56 9.53 -6.97
N LYS A 97 2.63 9.62 -8.31
CA LYS A 97 3.56 10.52 -9.02
C LYS A 97 3.35 11.98 -8.61
N GLN A 98 2.11 12.45 -8.59
CA GLN A 98 1.78 13.82 -8.15
C GLN A 98 2.16 14.06 -6.68
N ARG A 99 1.98 13.06 -5.82
CA ARG A 99 2.39 13.16 -4.41
C ARG A 99 3.91 13.28 -4.26
N VAL A 100 4.66 12.51 -5.06
CA VAL A 100 6.13 12.58 -5.09
C VAL A 100 6.58 13.93 -5.66
N GLU A 101 5.96 14.41 -6.73
CA GLU A 101 6.26 15.72 -7.31
C GLU A 101 6.01 16.86 -6.34
N GLN A 102 4.86 16.87 -5.66
CA GLN A 102 4.57 17.87 -4.63
C GLN A 102 5.55 17.79 -3.45
N PHE A 103 5.93 16.59 -3.05
CA PHE A 103 6.91 16.39 -1.99
C PHE A 103 8.28 16.96 -2.40
N ASN A 104 8.72 16.68 -3.63
CA ASN A 104 9.98 17.22 -4.14
C ASN A 104 9.93 18.74 -4.28
N GLN A 105 8.85 19.30 -4.80
CA GLN A 105 8.64 20.75 -4.86
C GLN A 105 8.68 21.39 -3.47
N HIS A 106 8.13 20.71 -2.45
CA HIS A 106 8.20 21.18 -1.08
C HIS A 106 9.64 21.16 -0.56
N LEU A 107 10.39 20.08 -0.79
CA LEU A 107 11.80 19.99 -0.41
C LEU A 107 12.66 21.05 -1.08
N ASP A 108 12.44 21.31 -2.37
CA ASP A 108 13.15 22.36 -3.12
C ASP A 108 12.86 23.76 -2.57
N SER A 109 11.67 23.97 -1.99
CA SER A 109 11.28 25.25 -1.37
C SER A 109 11.83 25.43 0.05
N LEU A 110 12.29 24.35 0.70
CA LEU A 110 12.81 24.41 2.06
C LEU A 110 14.23 24.97 2.05
N THR A 111 14.52 25.81 3.03
CA THR A 111 15.86 26.36 3.23
C THR A 111 16.81 25.25 3.66
N GLU A 112 17.97 25.14 3.01
CA GLU A 112 19.02 24.19 3.41
C GLU A 112 19.55 24.47 4.82
N HIS A 113 19.56 25.74 5.23
CA HIS A 113 20.11 26.20 6.50
C HIS A 113 18.99 26.73 7.40
N PHE A 114 18.90 26.18 8.61
CA PHE A 114 17.89 26.55 9.63
C PHE A 114 18.40 27.61 10.62
N ASP A 115 19.57 28.18 10.39
CA ASP A 115 20.18 29.19 11.25
C ASP A 115 20.70 30.35 10.40
N ILE A 116 20.74 31.53 11.01
CA ILE A 116 21.15 32.76 10.35
C ILE A 116 22.67 32.75 10.27
N PRO A 117 23.26 33.02 9.09
CA PRO A 117 24.72 33.08 8.98
C PRO A 117 25.27 34.15 9.94
N LYS A 118 26.33 33.78 10.67
CA LYS A 118 26.97 34.69 11.63
C LYS A 118 27.64 35.84 10.88
N VAL A 119 27.30 37.07 11.27
CA VAL A 119 27.93 38.28 10.70
C VAL A 119 29.26 38.52 11.41
N SER A 120 30.37 38.05 10.84
CA SER A 120 31.69 38.54 11.21
C SER A 120 32.03 39.79 10.39
N TRP A 121 32.49 40.85 11.05
CA TRP A 121 33.12 42.00 10.38
C TRP A 121 34.49 41.59 9.85
N THR A 122 34.52 40.98 8.68
CA THR A 122 35.75 40.83 7.88
C THR A 122 35.40 40.53 6.43
N LYS A 123 36.14 41.18 5.53
CA LYS A 123 36.15 40.97 4.08
C LYS A 123 37.26 40.01 3.71
#